data_AF-A0A8J8GRX4-F1
#
_entry.id   AF-A0A8J8GRX4-F1
#
_cell.length_a   1.000
_cell.length_b   1.000
_cell.length_c   1.000
_cell.angle_alpha   90.00
_cell.angle_beta   90.00
_cell.angle_gamma   90.00
#
_symmetry.space_group_name_H-M   'P 1'
#
loop_
_entity.id
_entity.type
_entity.pdbx_description
1 polymer ?
#
loop_
_entity_poly.entity_id
_entity_poly.type
_entity_poly.pdbx_seq_one_letter_code
_entity_poly.pdbx_strand_id
1 'polypeptide(L)' 'MDTSEAVFRALLSITLTLAIILLALFPFQEPGSAGRIVSILALGIQAVMIVIAAAGLYFDWEPFEFLDGT' A
#
# COMPACT_ATOMS: atom_id res chain seq x y z
N MET A 1 -7.64 17.31 9.42
CA MET A 1 -7.00 16.19 8.70
C MET A 1 -6.81 16.71 7.33
N ASP A 2 -5.57 17.04 7.03
CA ASP A 2 -5.22 17.74 5.81
C ASP A 2 -5.24 16.70 4.69
N THR A 3 -5.47 17.14 3.45
CA THR A 3 -5.72 16.25 2.32
C THR A 3 -4.58 15.25 2.16
N SER A 4 -3.35 15.68 2.42
CA SER A 4 -2.17 14.80 2.43
C SER A 4 -2.27 13.64 3.41
N GLU A 5 -2.61 13.92 4.67
CA GLU A 5 -2.79 12.88 5.69
C GLU A 5 -3.93 11.91 5.31
N ALA A 6 -5.03 12.45 4.80
CA ALA A 6 -6.18 11.67 4.33
C ALA A 6 -5.77 10.70 3.21
N VAL A 7 -5.03 11.19 2.21
CA VAL A 7 -4.55 10.40 1.08
C VAL A 7 -3.58 9.32 1.55
N PHE A 8 -2.60 9.64 2.40
CA PHE A 8 -1.66 8.64 2.89
C PHE A 8 -2.34 7.58 3.76
N ARG A 9 -3.28 7.95 4.63
CA ARG A 9 -4.07 6.99 5.43
C ARG A 9 -4.90 6.08 4.55
N ALA A 10 -5.56 6.63 3.53
CA ALA A 10 -6.36 5.85 2.59
C ALA A 10 -5.46 4.87 1.80
N LEU A 11 -4.35 5.37 1.25
CA LEU A 11 -3.37 4.57 0.52
C LEU A 11 -2.82 3.43 1.38
N LEU A 12 -2.42 3.72 2.61
CA LEU A 12 -1.92 2.73 3.56
C LEU A 12 -2.99 1.66 3.86
N SER A 13 -4.21 2.08 4.16
CA SER A 13 -5.31 1.18 4.53
C SER A 13 -5.70 0.26 3.37
N ILE A 14 -5.82 0.80 2.15
CA ILE A 14 -6.13 0.03 0.94
C ILE A 14 -5.00 -0.94 0.64
N THR A 15 -3.76 -0.48 0.66
CA THR A 15 -2.59 -1.32 0.33
C THR A 15 -2.42 -2.46 1.34
N LEU A 16 -2.57 -2.19 2.65
CA LEU A 16 -2.54 -3.22 3.69
C LEU A 16 -3.66 -4.25 3.49
N THR A 17 -4.88 -3.79 3.20
CA THR A 17 -6.02 -4.69 2.97
C THR A 17 -5.75 -5.63 1.79
N LEU A 18 -5.26 -5.08 0.67
CA LEU A 18 -4.91 -5.87 -0.51
C LEU A 18 -3.76 -6.84 -0.23
N ALA A 19 -2.75 -6.42 0.54
CA ALA A 19 -1.64 -7.29 0.94
C ALA A 19 -2.10 -8.46 1.80
N ILE A 20 -2.98 -8.21 2.78
CA ILE A 20 -3.55 -9.26 3.63
C ILE A 20 -4.37 -10.24 2.80
N ILE A 21 -5.21 -9.76 1.88
CA ILE A 21 -5.99 -10.62 0.99
C ILE A 21 -5.05 -11.49 0.15
N LEU A 22 -4.01 -10.91 -0.44
CA LEU A 22 -3.06 -11.64 -1.27
C LEU A 22 -2.27 -12.68 -0.48
N LEU A 23 -1.84 -12.35 0.74
CA LEU A 23 -1.21 -13.29 1.67
C LEU A 23 -2.16 -14.42 2.07
N ALA A 24 -3.43 -14.12 2.30
CA ALA A 24 -4.44 -15.12 2.62
C ALA A 24 -4.73 -16.07 1.45
N LEU A 25 -4.57 -15.60 0.20
CA LEU A 25 -4.70 -16.41 -1.01
C LEU A 25 -3.48 -17.28 -1.30
N PHE A 26 -2.32 -16.94 -0.73
CA PHE A 26 -1.04 -17.57 -1.02
C PHE A 26 -1.00 -19.10 -0.81
N PRO A 27 -1.63 -19.69 0.23
CA PRO A 27 -1.69 -21.14 0.41
C PRO A 27 -2.48 -21.88 -0.69
N PHE A 28 -3.37 -21.19 -1.40
CA PHE A 28 -4.19 -21.77 -2.47
C PHE A 28 -3.51 -21.68 -3.84
N GLN A 29 -2.31 -21.10 -3.93
CA GLN A 29 -1.55 -20.97 -5.17
C GLN A 29 -0.61 -22.14 -5.38
N GLU A 30 -0.64 -22.73 -6.58
CA GLU A 30 0.27 -23.80 -6.96
C GLU A 30 1.74 -23.35 -6.85
N PRO A 31 2.60 -24.11 -6.14
CA PRO A 31 4.03 -23.85 -6.09
C PRO A 31 4.68 -23.85 -7.47
N GLY A 32 5.54 -22.88 -7.75
CA GLY A 32 6.23 -22.75 -9.04
C GLY A 32 5.37 -22.21 -10.19
N SER A 33 4.07 -21.93 -9.96
CA SER A 33 3.21 -21.33 -10.97
C SER A 33 3.58 -19.86 -11.25
N ALA A 34 3.32 -19.41 -12.48
CA ALA A 34 3.48 -18.01 -12.86
C ALA A 34 2.63 -17.08 -11.96
N GLY A 35 1.43 -17.51 -11.57
CA GLY A 35 0.54 -16.74 -10.68
C GLY A 35 1.17 -16.51 -9.30
N ARG A 36 1.90 -17.49 -8.76
CA ARG A 36 2.60 -17.33 -7.48
C ARG A 36 3.77 -16.36 -7.57
N ILE A 37 4.52 -16.39 -8.68
CA ILE A 37 5.62 -15.43 -8.93
C ILE A 37 5.07 -14.00 -8.99
N VAL A 38 3.99 -13.78 -9.74
CA VAL A 38 3.33 -12.47 -9.82
C VAL A 38 2.85 -12.01 -8.45
N SER A 39 2.30 -12.91 -7.64
CA SER A 39 1.83 -12.59 -6.29
C SER A 39 2.96 -12.16 -5.36
N ILE A 40 4.13 -12.83 -5.43
CA ILE A 40 5.33 -12.42 -4.68
C ILE A 40 5.78 -11.02 -5.11
N LEU A 41 5.86 -10.76 -6.41
CA LEU A 41 6.26 -9.46 -6.94
C LEU A 41 5.27 -8.36 -6.52
N ALA A 42 3.97 -8.64 -6.58
CA ALA A 42 2.92 -7.73 -6.14
C ALA A 42 3.03 -7.42 -4.63
N LEU A 43 3.27 -8.43 -3.78
CA LEU A 43 3.53 -8.22 -2.35
C LEU A 43 4.78 -7.36 -2.12
N GLY A 44 5.84 -7.54 -2.91
CA GLY A 44 7.03 -6.70 -2.85
C GLY A 44 6.74 -5.23 -3.16
N ILE A 45 5.96 -4.96 -4.22
CA ILE A 45 5.53 -3.60 -4.57
C ILE A 45 4.66 -3.01 -3.46
N GLN A 46 3.70 -3.79 -2.94
CA GLN A 46 2.84 -3.37 -1.83
C GLN A 46 3.64 -3.06 -0.57
N ALA A 47 4.67 -3.84 -0.24
CA ALA A 47 5.55 -3.57 0.89
C ALA A 47 6.26 -2.21 0.75
N VAL A 48 6.77 -1.89 -0.44
CA VAL A 48 7.37 -0.57 -0.71
C VAL A 48 6.34 0.55 -0.56
N MET A 49 5.13 0.36 -1.11
CA MET A 49 4.04 1.35 -0.99
C MET A 49 3.61 1.57 0.46
N ILE A 50 3.54 0.51 1.27
CA ILE A 50 3.26 0.59 2.70
C ILE A 50 4.33 1.41 3.41
N VAL A 51 5.61 1.16 3.12
CA VAL A 51 6.73 1.93 3.70
C VAL A 51 6.65 3.40 3.30
N ILE A 52 6.39 3.71 2.04
CA ILE A 52 6.25 5.10 1.57
C ILE A 52 5.07 5.79 2.26
N ALA A 53 3.91 5.13 2.33
CA ALA A 53 2.72 5.72 2.96
C ALA A 53 2.91 5.89 4.48
N ALA A 54 3.50 4.90 5.16
CA ALA A 54 3.84 4.99 6.57
C ALA A 54 4.87 6.09 6.84
N ALA A 55 5.89 6.23 6.00
CA ALA A 55 6.86 7.32 6.09
C ALA A 55 6.20 8.69 5.85
N GLY A 56 5.32 8.79 4.86
CA GLY A 56 4.55 10.01 4.61
C GLY A 56 3.73 10.46 5.82
N LEU A 57 3.09 9.52 6.52
CA LEU A 57 2.37 9.80 7.78
C LEU A 57 3.31 10.08 8.96
N TYR A 58 4.47 9.43 9.02
CA TYR A 58 5.40 9.58 10.14
C TYR A 58 6.16 10.91 10.10
N PHE A 59 6.49 11.38 8.91
CA PHE A 59 7.22 12.64 8.69
C PHE A 59 6.31 13.82 8.37
N ASP A 60 4.99 13.68 8.54
CA ASP A 60 3.98 14.71 8.21
C ASP A 60 4.21 15.30 6.81
N TRP A 61 4.40 14.44 5.81
CA TRP A 61 4.66 14.90 4.45
C TRP A 61 3.37 15.45 3.84
N GLU A 62 3.42 16.69 3.34
CA GLU A 62 2.27 17.40 2.77
C GLU A 62 2.35 17.64 1.24
N PRO A 63 2.53 16.60 0.39
CA PRO A 63 2.65 16.80 -1.06
C PRO A 63 1.36 17.31 -1.70
N PHE A 64 0.22 17.22 -1.02
CA PHE A 64 -1.10 17.61 -1.49
C PHE A 64 -1.65 18.86 -0.78
N GLU A 65 -0.83 19.63 -0.08
CA GLU A 65 -1.22 20.89 0.58
C GLU A 65 -1.94 21.86 -0.38
N PHE A 66 -1.59 21.84 -1.67
CA PHE A 66 -2.22 22.65 -2.71
C PHE A 66 -3.72 22.36 -2.91
N LEU A 67 -4.24 21.25 -2.39
CA LEU A 67 -5.67 20.90 -2.39
C LEU A 67 -6.41 21.37 -1.14
N ASP A 68 -5.68 21.70 -0.06
CA ASP A 68 -6.25 22.19 1.20
C ASP A 68 -6.65 23.67 1.14
N GLY A 69 -6.31 24.36 0.04
CA GLY A 69 -6.60 25.78 -0.19
C GLY A 69 -7.51 26.07 -1.38
N THR A 70 -8.82 26.19 -1.09
CA THR A 70 -9.68 27.33 -1.51
C THR A 70 -10.25 27.98 -0.27
#